data_AF-A0A7W0U1Z2-F1
#
_entry.id   AF-A0A7W0U1Z2-F1
#
_cell.length_a   1.000
_cell.length_b   1.000
_cell.length_c   1.000
_cell.angle_alpha   90.00
_cell.angle_beta   90.00
_cell.angle_gamma   90.00
#
_symmetry.space_group_name_H-M   'P 1'
#
loop_
_entity.id
_entity.type
_entity.pdbx_description
1 polymer ?
#
loop_
_entity_poly.entity_id
_entity_poly.type
_entity_poly.pdbx_seq_one_letter_code
_entity_poly.pdbx_strand_id
1 'polypeptide(L)'
;MCRATDTVFVAEKLAVLLTGRGVPASSIRPGLLARILAANVRPYGDSMGLSIPAKMQYVLEHTGRGRVVVAAAAAAATRPLGIGGTFYRLAGSLARDIDGMRPPYEGTVLPPLPAAVAVQLCERLASRIGAEVAIVDINDRGGSVRGRSLDALPAADIQAALRDNPLGHCEQATPLGLLRPS
;
A
#
# COMPACT_ATOMS: atom_id res chain seq x y z
N MET A 1 10.44 11.93 25.68
CA MET A 1 11.64 11.45 24.96
C MET A 1 11.41 9.98 24.60
N CYS A 2 11.83 9.55 23.41
CA CYS A 2 11.79 8.13 23.02
C CYS A 2 12.78 7.32 23.85
N ARG A 3 12.43 6.09 24.19
CA ARG A 3 13.29 5.10 24.81
C ARG A 3 13.89 4.19 23.73
N ALA A 4 15.04 3.57 24.02
CA ALA A 4 15.66 2.60 23.10
C ALA A 4 14.74 1.40 22.78
N THR A 5 13.80 1.09 23.67
CA THR A 5 12.81 0.01 23.49
C THR A 5 11.56 0.45 22.73
N ASP A 6 11.41 1.75 22.44
CA ASP A 6 10.24 2.25 21.72
C ASP A 6 10.41 1.97 20.21
N THR A 7 9.33 1.56 19.55
CA THR A 7 9.27 1.45 18.09
C THR A 7 8.39 2.56 17.53
N VAL A 8 8.99 3.47 16.77
CA VAL A 8 8.28 4.49 16.00
C VAL A 8 7.68 3.83 14.76
N PHE A 9 6.38 3.95 14.55
CA PHE A 9 5.74 3.47 13.32
C PHE A 9 5.43 4.62 12.37
N VAL A 10 5.61 4.35 11.07
CA VAL A 10 5.40 5.29 9.98
C VAL A 10 4.43 4.67 8.98
N ALA A 11 3.37 5.38 8.62
CA ALA A 11 2.44 4.94 7.60
C ALA A 11 3.15 4.81 6.23
N GLU A 12 2.90 3.71 5.52
CA GLU A 12 3.52 3.41 4.22
C GLU A 12 3.35 4.56 3.23
N LYS A 13 2.17 5.18 3.18
CA LYS A 13 1.88 6.32 2.29
C LYS A 13 2.87 7.47 2.48
N LEU A 14 3.20 7.80 3.72
CA LEU A 14 4.19 8.83 4.03
C LEU A 14 5.59 8.38 3.58
N ALA A 15 5.97 7.13 3.82
CA ALA A 15 7.25 6.58 3.37
C ALA A 15 7.38 6.58 1.82
N VAL A 16 6.31 6.25 1.08
CA VAL A 16 6.27 6.32 -0.39
C VAL A 16 6.52 7.76 -0.86
N LEU A 17 5.86 8.74 -0.24
CA LEU A 17 6.04 10.15 -0.58
C LEU A 17 7.44 10.67 -0.24
N LEU A 18 7.93 10.41 0.98
CA LEU A 18 9.26 10.84 1.45
C LEU A 18 10.40 10.25 0.62
N THR A 19 10.16 9.11 -0.03
CA THR A 19 11.16 8.47 -0.89
C THR A 19 10.98 8.76 -2.38
N GLY A 20 10.11 9.72 -2.73
CA GLY A 20 9.91 10.19 -4.10
C GLY A 20 9.24 9.17 -5.03
N ARG A 21 8.48 8.21 -4.47
CA ARG A 21 7.84 7.13 -5.24
C ARG A 21 6.39 7.42 -5.62
N GLY A 22 5.81 8.50 -5.10
CA GLY A 22 4.51 8.97 -5.56
C GLY A 22 4.57 9.41 -7.01
N VAL A 23 3.64 8.94 -7.84
CA VAL A 23 3.59 9.24 -9.26
C VAL A 23 2.47 10.24 -9.53
N PRO A 24 2.77 11.44 -10.07
CA PRO A 24 1.73 12.41 -10.40
C PRO A 24 0.75 11.83 -11.41
N ALA A 25 -0.54 11.90 -11.10
CA ALA A 25 -1.61 11.38 -11.95
C ALA A 25 -1.58 11.98 -13.37
N SER A 26 -1.20 13.26 -13.46
CA SER A 26 -1.05 14.01 -14.71
C SER A 26 0.03 13.47 -15.64
N SER A 27 1.01 12.72 -15.11
CA SER A 27 2.06 12.06 -15.90
C SER A 27 1.61 10.74 -16.53
N ILE A 28 0.51 10.17 -16.03
CA ILE A 28 -0.04 8.90 -16.49
C ILE A 28 -1.11 9.19 -17.54
N ARG A 29 -1.00 8.56 -18.71
CA ARG A 29 -1.97 8.68 -19.81
C ARG A 29 -2.72 7.36 -20.01
N PRO A 30 -3.92 7.18 -19.43
CA PRO A 30 -4.65 5.92 -19.53
C PRO A 30 -5.11 5.65 -20.97
N GLY A 31 -4.59 4.57 -21.55
CA GLY A 31 -5.02 4.07 -22.86
C GLY A 31 -6.35 3.34 -22.82
N LEU A 32 -6.84 2.91 -23.98
CA LEU A 32 -8.13 2.23 -24.11
C LEU A 32 -8.20 0.95 -23.23
N LEU A 33 -7.14 0.13 -23.23
CA LEU A 33 -7.08 -1.09 -22.43
C LEU A 33 -7.24 -0.80 -20.94
N ALA A 34 -6.55 0.22 -20.41
CA ALA A 34 -6.65 0.60 -19.01
C ALA A 34 -8.07 1.05 -18.65
N ARG A 35 -8.72 1.82 -19.54
CA ARG A 35 -10.11 2.30 -19.34
C ARG A 35 -11.11 1.15 -19.34
N ILE A 36 -10.99 0.22 -20.30
CA ILE A 36 -11.86 -0.96 -20.39
C ILE A 36 -11.70 -1.83 -19.13
N LEU A 37 -10.46 -2.16 -18.76
CA LEU A 37 -10.22 -3.02 -17.60
C LEU A 37 -10.70 -2.34 -16.31
N ALA A 38 -10.41 -1.05 -16.13
CA ALA A 38 -10.84 -0.29 -14.96
C ALA A 38 -12.37 -0.22 -14.82
N ALA A 39 -13.10 -0.03 -15.93
CA ALA A 39 -14.57 -0.03 -15.94
C ALA A 39 -15.19 -1.37 -15.50
N ASN A 40 -14.43 -2.47 -15.61
CA ASN A 40 -14.88 -3.80 -15.19
C ASN A 40 -14.49 -4.15 -13.74
N VAL A 41 -13.76 -3.26 -13.04
CA VAL A 41 -13.43 -3.43 -11.61
C VAL A 41 -14.53 -2.83 -10.77
N ARG A 42 -15.11 -3.62 -9.86
CA ARG A 42 -16.09 -3.12 -8.89
C ARG A 42 -15.37 -2.60 -7.64
N PRO A 43 -15.56 -1.33 -7.25
CA PRO A 43 -15.10 -0.81 -5.96
C PRO A 43 -15.66 -1.62 -4.79
N TYR A 44 -14.97 -1.60 -3.64
CA TYR A 44 -15.38 -2.30 -2.43
C TYR A 44 -15.26 -1.41 -1.17
N GLY A 45 -16.42 -1.03 -0.61
CA GLY A 45 -16.49 0.02 0.41
C GLY A 45 -15.83 1.29 -0.10
N ASP A 46 -14.95 1.88 0.69
CA ASP A 46 -14.23 3.12 0.32
C ASP A 46 -13.01 2.89 -0.59
N SER A 47 -12.70 1.63 -0.93
CA SER A 47 -11.58 1.33 -1.82
C SER A 47 -12.03 1.38 -3.27
N MET A 48 -11.50 2.37 -3.99
CA MET A 48 -11.64 2.46 -5.45
C MET A 48 -10.75 1.45 -6.18
N GLY A 49 -9.68 0.95 -5.54
CA GLY A 49 -8.77 -0.05 -6.12
C GLY A 49 -8.36 0.29 -7.56
N LEU A 50 -8.45 -0.70 -8.46
CA LEU A 50 -8.12 -0.56 -9.88
C LEU A 50 -9.27 -0.06 -10.77
N SER A 51 -10.38 0.41 -10.19
CA SER A 51 -11.45 1.05 -10.97
C SER A 51 -11.06 2.43 -11.53
N ILE A 52 -9.92 2.96 -11.09
CA ILE A 52 -9.35 4.23 -11.57
C ILE A 52 -8.41 3.94 -12.76
N PRO A 53 -8.68 4.47 -13.97
CA PRO A 53 -7.88 4.18 -15.16
C PRO A 53 -6.38 4.49 -15.03
N ALA A 54 -6.01 5.53 -14.28
CA ALA A 54 -4.61 5.87 -14.03
C ALA A 54 -3.87 4.78 -13.23
N LYS A 55 -4.51 4.22 -12.19
CA LYS A 55 -3.95 3.09 -11.43
C LYS A 55 -3.83 1.84 -12.31
N MET A 56 -4.86 1.54 -13.10
CA MET A 56 -4.83 0.42 -14.03
C MET A 56 -3.71 0.57 -15.07
N GLN A 57 -3.53 1.78 -15.63
CA GLN A 57 -2.47 2.07 -16.59
C GLN A 57 -1.08 1.87 -15.98
N TYR A 58 -0.87 2.33 -14.74
CA TYR A 58 0.38 2.13 -14.01
C TYR A 58 0.68 0.64 -13.82
N VAL A 59 -0.32 -0.15 -13.39
CA VAL A 59 -0.18 -1.60 -13.24
C VAL A 59 0.12 -2.28 -14.57
N LEU A 60 -0.53 -1.90 -15.66
CA LEU A 60 -0.27 -2.46 -16.99
C LEU A 60 1.20 -2.28 -17.43
N GLU A 61 1.80 -1.14 -17.09
CA GLU A 61 3.18 -0.80 -17.47
C GLU A 61 4.22 -1.53 -16.62
N HIS A 62 3.95 -1.72 -15.33
CA HIS A 62 4.92 -2.28 -14.38
C HIS A 62 4.76 -3.79 -14.14
N THR A 63 3.54 -4.32 -14.27
CA THR A 63 3.27 -5.77 -14.21
C THR A 63 3.37 -6.45 -15.57
N GLY A 64 3.19 -5.67 -16.65
CA GLY A 64 3.14 -6.15 -18.02
C GLY A 64 1.71 -6.41 -18.49
N ARG A 65 1.37 -5.86 -19.67
CA ARG A 65 0.03 -5.89 -20.25
C ARG A 65 -0.55 -7.29 -20.40
N GLY A 66 0.23 -8.23 -20.95
CA GLY A 66 -0.21 -9.61 -21.15
C GLY A 66 -0.61 -10.30 -19.86
N ARG A 67 0.20 -10.15 -18.80
CA ARG A 67 -0.09 -10.72 -17.47
C ARG A 67 -1.38 -10.18 -16.89
N VAL A 68 -1.63 -8.87 -16.99
CA VAL A 68 -2.86 -8.24 -16.49
C VAL A 68 -4.09 -8.72 -17.28
N VAL A 69 -3.98 -8.85 -18.60
CA VAL A 69 -5.08 -9.35 -19.45
C VAL A 69 -5.41 -10.80 -19.12
N VAL A 70 -4.40 -11.67 -18.97
CA VAL A 70 -4.60 -13.06 -18.53
C VAL A 70 -5.24 -13.12 -17.15
N ALA A 71 -4.78 -12.28 -16.21
CA ALA A 71 -5.38 -12.19 -14.88
C ALA A 71 -6.85 -11.76 -14.92
N ALA A 72 -7.20 -10.79 -15.78
CA ALA A 72 -8.57 -10.32 -15.98
C ALA A 72 -9.45 -11.42 -16.60
N ALA A 73 -8.97 -12.10 -17.63
CA ALA A 73 -9.68 -13.21 -18.27
C ALA A 73 -9.94 -14.37 -17.29
N ALA A 74 -8.92 -14.77 -16.52
CA ALA A 74 -9.07 -15.79 -15.50
C ALA A 74 -10.07 -15.38 -14.41
N ALA A 75 -10.01 -14.12 -13.95
CA ALA A 75 -10.98 -13.63 -12.96
C ALA A 75 -12.41 -13.61 -13.50
N ALA A 76 -12.61 -13.27 -14.78
CA ALA A 76 -13.92 -13.34 -15.44
C ALA A 76 -14.42 -14.78 -15.53
N ALA A 77 -13.56 -15.74 -15.89
CA ALA A 77 -13.90 -17.16 -15.98
C ALA A 77 -14.21 -17.79 -14.62
N THR A 78 -13.54 -17.37 -13.55
CA THR A 78 -13.78 -17.91 -12.20
C THR A 78 -14.94 -17.24 -11.46
N ARG A 79 -15.41 -16.09 -11.93
CA ARG A 79 -16.49 -15.33 -11.28
C ARG A 79 -17.82 -16.10 -11.16
N PRO A 80 -18.32 -16.82 -12.19
CA PRO A 80 -19.52 -17.64 -12.07
C PRO A 80 -19.40 -18.79 -11.06
N LEU A 81 -18.16 -19.22 -10.78
CA LEU A 81 -17.86 -20.28 -9.81
C LEU A 81 -17.77 -19.75 -8.36
N GLY A 82 -18.02 -18.46 -8.13
CA GLY A 82 -17.91 -17.82 -6.81
C GLY A 82 -16.47 -17.64 -6.32
N ILE A 83 -15.46 -17.91 -7.14
CA ILE A 83 -14.05 -17.83 -6.74
C ILE A 83 -13.55 -16.38 -6.91
N GLY A 84 -13.41 -15.69 -5.77
CA GLY A 84 -12.86 -14.33 -5.68
C GLY A 84 -11.33 -14.26 -5.73
N GLY A 85 -10.79 -13.07 -5.99
CA GLY A 85 -9.36 -12.76 -5.83
C GLY A 85 -8.40 -13.35 -6.88
N THR A 86 -8.89 -14.13 -7.86
CA THR A 86 -8.08 -14.71 -8.94
C THR A 86 -7.25 -13.66 -9.69
N PHE A 87 -7.85 -12.49 -9.95
CA PHE A 87 -7.15 -11.37 -10.59
C PHE A 87 -5.87 -11.01 -9.85
N TYR A 88 -5.95 -10.71 -8.55
CA TYR A 88 -4.79 -10.29 -7.76
C TYR A 88 -3.76 -11.40 -7.53
N ARG A 89 -4.20 -12.66 -7.50
CA ARG A 89 -3.28 -13.81 -7.43
C ARG A 89 -2.39 -13.88 -8.68
N LEU A 90 -2.95 -13.60 -9.85
CA LEU A 90 -2.23 -13.64 -11.12
C LEU A 90 -1.51 -12.33 -11.43
N ALA A 91 -2.16 -11.17 -11.24
CA ALA A 91 -1.57 -9.85 -11.49
C ALA A 91 -0.44 -9.51 -10.49
N GLY A 92 -0.49 -10.05 -9.27
CA GLY A 92 0.55 -9.87 -8.26
C GLY A 92 0.26 -8.73 -7.27
N SER A 93 1.20 -8.52 -6.34
CA SER A 93 1.05 -7.59 -5.22
C SER A 93 0.93 -6.12 -5.64
N LEU A 94 1.62 -5.69 -6.71
CA LEU A 94 1.49 -4.32 -7.21
C LEU A 94 0.03 -3.98 -7.53
N ALA A 95 -0.68 -4.87 -8.22
CA ALA A 95 -2.07 -4.67 -8.59
C ALA A 95 -3.01 -4.66 -7.36
N ARG A 96 -2.64 -5.39 -6.31
CA ARG A 96 -3.41 -5.50 -5.06
C ARG A 96 -3.23 -4.29 -4.16
N ASP A 97 -2.00 -3.81 -4.05
CA ASP A 97 -1.58 -2.88 -2.99
C ASP A 97 -1.41 -1.43 -3.50
N ILE A 98 -1.71 -1.15 -4.78
CA ILE A 98 -1.63 0.21 -5.33
C ILE A 98 -2.71 1.14 -4.74
N ASP A 99 -2.28 2.30 -4.23
CA ASP A 99 -3.15 3.28 -3.58
C ASP A 99 -3.02 4.68 -4.23
N GLY A 100 -3.58 5.71 -3.59
CA GLY A 100 -3.65 7.08 -4.09
C GLY A 100 -4.93 7.37 -4.90
N MET A 101 -4.96 8.48 -5.63
CA MET A 101 -6.10 8.93 -6.45
C MET A 101 -7.42 9.01 -5.66
N ARG A 102 -7.33 9.34 -4.39
CA ARG A 102 -8.43 9.52 -3.44
C ARG A 102 -7.96 10.44 -2.30
N PRO A 103 -8.85 11.13 -1.58
CA PRO A 103 -8.44 11.99 -0.48
C PRO A 103 -7.52 11.29 0.53
N PRO A 104 -6.45 11.95 1.02
CA PRO A 104 -5.96 13.30 0.66
C PRO A 104 -4.93 13.33 -0.50
N TYR A 105 -4.87 12.28 -1.31
CA TYR A 105 -3.85 12.06 -2.37
C TYR A 105 -4.48 11.95 -3.77
N GLU A 106 -5.46 12.79 -4.09
CA GLU A 106 -6.25 12.75 -5.33
C GLU A 106 -5.40 12.88 -6.60
N GLY A 107 -4.32 13.65 -6.55
CA GLY A 107 -3.43 13.92 -7.67
C GLY A 107 -2.27 12.93 -7.84
N THR A 108 -2.20 11.88 -7.02
CA THR A 108 -1.01 11.03 -6.93
C THR A 108 -1.39 9.55 -6.90
N VAL A 109 -0.78 8.75 -7.77
CA VAL A 109 -0.75 7.30 -7.65
C VAL A 109 0.36 6.91 -6.68
N LEU A 110 0.06 6.03 -5.73
CA LEU A 110 0.99 5.57 -4.70
C LEU A 110 1.24 4.06 -4.89
N PRO A 111 2.33 3.67 -5.57
CA PRO A 111 2.76 2.28 -5.62
C PRO A 111 3.18 1.79 -4.23
N PRO A 112 2.97 0.50 -3.91
CA PRO A 112 3.44 -0.08 -2.66
C PRO A 112 4.96 0.04 -2.55
N LEU A 113 5.44 0.27 -1.33
CA LEU A 113 6.85 0.40 -1.03
C LEU A 113 7.53 -0.98 -1.15
N PRO A 114 8.60 -1.12 -1.95
CA PRO A 114 9.33 -2.39 -2.03
C PRO A 114 9.91 -2.76 -0.66
N ALA A 115 9.78 -4.02 -0.26
CA ALA A 115 10.20 -4.49 1.07
C ALA A 115 11.66 -4.15 1.40
N ALA A 116 12.58 -4.34 0.44
CA ALA A 116 14.00 -3.99 0.63
C ALA A 116 14.21 -2.49 0.88
N VAL A 117 13.44 -1.64 0.20
CA VAL A 117 13.47 -0.18 0.41
C VAL A 117 12.89 0.18 1.77
N ALA A 118 11.80 -0.48 2.17
CA ALA A 118 11.18 -0.26 3.47
C ALA A 118 12.16 -0.56 4.61
N VAL A 119 12.83 -1.72 4.58
CA VAL A 119 13.85 -2.09 5.57
C VAL A 119 15.00 -1.08 5.59
N GLN A 120 15.56 -0.73 4.42
CA GLN A 120 16.63 0.28 4.33
C GLN A 120 16.22 1.64 4.87
N LEU A 121 14.96 2.05 4.64
CA LEU A 121 14.44 3.31 5.17
C LEU A 121 14.30 3.24 6.69
N CYS A 122 13.81 2.14 7.26
CA CYS A 122 13.72 1.95 8.70
C CYS A 122 15.11 2.06 9.37
N GLU A 123 16.12 1.34 8.87
CA GLU A 123 17.49 1.39 9.42
C GLU A 123 18.08 2.82 9.37
N ARG A 124 17.86 3.53 8.27
CA ARG A 124 18.31 4.91 8.11
C ARG A 124 17.58 5.88 9.04
N LEU A 125 16.30 5.66 9.31
CA LEU A 125 15.55 6.52 10.22
C LEU A 125 15.93 6.22 11.67
N ALA A 126 16.05 4.95 12.03
CA ALA A 126 16.42 4.50 13.37
C ALA A 126 17.76 5.10 13.82
N SER A 127 18.78 4.99 12.96
CA SER A 127 20.11 5.60 13.19
C SER A 127 20.10 7.12 13.36
N ARG A 128 19.09 7.83 12.82
CA ARG A 128 18.97 9.29 12.93
C ARG A 128 18.15 9.74 14.14
N ILE A 129 17.12 8.99 14.52
CA ILE A 129 16.20 9.39 15.58
C ILE A 129 16.57 8.79 16.95
N GLY A 130 17.44 7.77 16.98
CA GLY A 130 17.85 7.10 18.21
C GLY A 130 16.76 6.20 18.81
N ALA A 131 15.87 5.66 17.98
CA ALA A 131 14.81 4.73 18.35
C ALA A 131 14.49 3.82 17.17
N GLU A 132 13.92 2.65 17.43
CA GLU A 132 13.59 1.69 16.38
C GLU A 132 12.43 2.17 15.50
N VAL A 133 12.39 1.73 14.24
CA VAL A 133 11.42 2.22 13.25
C VAL A 133 10.75 1.06 12.50
N ALA A 134 9.44 1.16 12.31
CA ALA A 134 8.67 0.28 11.45
C ALA A 134 7.85 1.08 10.43
N ILE A 135 7.78 0.59 9.19
CA ILE A 135 6.86 1.11 8.18
C ILE A 135 5.68 0.15 8.11
N VAL A 136 4.48 0.69 8.28
CA VAL A 136 3.25 -0.07 8.43
C VAL A 136 2.19 0.40 7.43
N ASP A 137 1.40 -0.55 6.94
CA ASP A 137 0.21 -0.29 6.14
C ASP A 137 -0.99 -0.86 6.87
N ILE A 138 -1.64 0.00 7.66
CA ILE A 138 -2.78 -0.36 8.53
C ILE A 138 -4.03 0.31 8.01
N ASN A 139 -5.13 -0.43 8.01
CA ASN A 139 -6.47 0.06 7.76
C ASN A 139 -7.48 -0.70 8.64
N ASP A 140 -8.76 -0.32 8.57
CA ASP A 140 -9.82 -0.88 9.44
C ASP A 140 -10.09 -2.38 9.20
N ARG A 141 -9.51 -2.98 8.16
CA ARG A 141 -9.62 -4.41 7.85
C ARG A 141 -8.35 -5.19 8.24
N GLY A 142 -7.48 -4.56 9.02
CA GLY A 142 -6.17 -5.08 9.40
C GLY A 142 -5.04 -4.41 8.60
N GLY A 143 -3.83 -4.92 8.79
CA GLY A 143 -2.66 -4.29 8.20
C GLY A 143 -1.44 -5.18 8.12
N SER A 144 -0.38 -4.65 7.53
CA SER A 144 0.90 -5.34 7.35
C SER A 144 2.07 -4.46 7.74
N VAL A 145 3.18 -5.09 8.14
CA VAL A 145 4.45 -4.39 8.34
C VAL A 145 5.25 -4.55 7.05
N ARG A 146 5.56 -3.42 6.40
CA ARG A 146 6.28 -3.40 5.12
C ARG A 146 7.78 -3.50 5.32
N GLY A 147 8.28 -3.01 6.45
CA GLY A 147 9.68 -3.12 6.87
C GLY A 147 9.82 -2.66 8.31
N ARG A 148 10.90 -3.11 8.97
CA ARG A 148 11.25 -2.71 10.33
C ARG A 148 12.77 -2.70 10.48
N SER A 149 13.28 -1.88 11.38
CA SER A 149 14.67 -1.96 11.81
C SER A 149 14.91 -3.23 12.64
N LEU A 150 16.17 -3.61 12.79
CA LEU A 150 16.58 -4.88 13.37
C LEU A 150 15.96 -5.15 14.75
N ASP A 151 16.04 -4.17 15.65
CA ASP A 151 15.65 -4.31 17.06
C ASP A 151 14.22 -3.80 17.34
N ALA A 152 13.50 -3.39 16.30
CA ALA A 152 12.09 -3.04 16.39
C ALA A 152 11.24 -4.23 16.89
N LEU A 153 10.09 -3.91 17.48
CA LEU A 153 9.11 -4.90 17.91
C LEU A 153 8.82 -5.93 16.80
N PRO A 154 8.55 -7.21 17.17
CA PRO A 154 8.11 -8.22 16.22
C PRO A 154 6.92 -7.74 15.39
N ALA A 155 6.89 -8.08 14.10
CA ALA A 155 5.84 -7.63 13.20
C ALA A 155 4.43 -8.03 13.66
N ALA A 156 4.30 -9.20 14.31
CA ALA A 156 3.05 -9.68 14.89
C ALA A 156 2.56 -8.77 16.03
N ASP A 157 3.48 -8.31 16.90
CA ASP A 157 3.15 -7.44 18.02
C ASP A 157 2.77 -6.04 17.54
N ILE A 158 3.48 -5.52 16.54
CA ILE A 158 3.13 -4.25 15.87
C ILE A 158 1.73 -4.34 15.26
N GLN A 159 1.42 -5.41 14.53
CA GLN A 159 0.09 -5.60 13.92
C GLN A 159 -1.00 -5.76 14.98
N ALA A 160 -0.73 -6.46 16.07
CA ALA A 160 -1.66 -6.62 17.17
C ALA A 160 -1.95 -5.28 17.85
N ALA A 161 -0.91 -4.48 18.13
CA ALA A 161 -1.04 -3.17 18.76
C ALA A 161 -1.76 -2.14 17.89
N LEU A 162 -1.62 -2.24 16.56
CA LEU A 162 -2.25 -1.32 15.60
C LEU A 162 -3.57 -1.84 15.03
N ARG A 163 -4.13 -2.92 15.57
CA ARG A 163 -5.33 -3.58 15.01
C ARG A 163 -6.53 -2.66 14.91
N ASP A 164 -6.73 -1.81 15.91
CA ASP A 164 -7.86 -0.86 15.95
C ASP A 164 -7.63 0.39 15.09
N ASN A 165 -6.59 0.37 14.25
CA ASN A 165 -6.19 1.46 13.37
C ASN A 165 -6.09 2.82 14.09
N PRO A 166 -5.14 2.99 15.03
CA PRO A 166 -4.97 4.26 15.74
C PRO A 166 -4.48 5.40 14.84
N LEU A 167 -4.02 5.09 13.62
CA LEU A 167 -3.65 6.08 12.60
C LEU A 167 -4.86 6.84 12.05
N GLY A 168 -6.08 6.33 12.27
CA GLY A 168 -7.29 6.94 11.75
C GLY A 168 -7.39 6.88 10.22
N HIS A 169 -8.33 7.64 9.66
CA HIS A 169 -8.56 7.67 8.21
C HIS A 169 -8.75 9.11 7.69
N CYS A 170 -8.54 9.29 6.38
CA CYS A 170 -8.74 10.55 5.67
C CYS A 170 -7.94 11.75 6.24
N GLU A 171 -8.63 12.70 6.89
CA GLU A 171 -8.13 14.03 7.24
C GLU A 171 -7.44 14.08 8.61
N GLN A 172 -7.47 12.99 9.38
CA GLN A 172 -6.92 12.94 10.73
C GLN A 172 -5.39 13.15 10.76
N ALA A 173 -4.71 13.00 9.62
CA ALA A 173 -3.32 13.43 9.38
C ALA A 173 -2.32 12.96 10.46
N THR A 174 -2.52 11.75 10.99
CA THR A 174 -1.66 11.08 11.98
C THR A 174 -0.85 9.95 11.35
N PRO A 175 0.12 10.20 10.44
CA PRO A 175 0.87 9.16 9.74
C PRO A 175 2.02 8.55 10.56
N LEU A 176 2.17 8.97 11.82
CA LEU A 176 3.30 8.61 12.69
C LEU A 176 2.77 8.31 14.09
N GLY A 177 3.40 7.36 14.77
CA GLY A 177 3.17 7.14 16.19
C GLY A 177 4.27 6.33 16.85
N LEU A 178 4.10 6.04 18.13
CA LEU A 178 5.09 5.34 18.94
C LEU A 178 4.42 4.17 19.66
N LEU A 179 5.00 2.99 19.49
CA LEU A 179 4.67 1.80 20.26
C LEU A 179 5.70 1.65 21.37
N ARG A 180 5.20 1.48 22.60
CA ARG A 180 6.01 1.22 23.79
C ARG A 180 5.66 -0.16 24.32
N PRO A 181 6.63 -1.08 24.44
CA PRO A 181 6.42 -2.34 25.15
C PRO A 181 6.06 -2.05 26.61
N SER A 182 5.09 -2.80 27.13
CA SER A 182 4.67 -2.78 28.54
C SER A 182 5.64 -3.56 29.41
#